data_AF-T1BB32-F1
#
_entry.id   AF-T1BB32-F1
#
_cell.length_a   1.000
_cell.length_b   1.000
_cell.length_c   1.000
_cell.angle_alpha   90.00
_cell.angle_beta   90.00
_cell.angle_gamma   90.00
#
_symmetry.space_group_name_H-M   'P 1'
#
loop_
_entity.id
_entity.type
_entity.pdbx_description
1 polymer ?
#
loop_
_entity_poly.entity_id
_entity_poly.type
_entity_poly.pdbx_seq_one_letter_code
_entity_poly.pdbx_strand_id
1 'polypeptide(L)'
;MNASVLWLHEIGMADHDQVGGKNSSLGEMIRELSAAQVSVPGGYATSAAAFERYLAQGALDQRIAARLVDLNVDDTHALAAAGAEIRAWIMATPLTATLESAIRAAYRKLSADSGQ
;
A
#
# COMPACT_ATOMS: atom_id res chain seq x y z
N MET A 1 11.18 14.23 2.29
CA MET A 1 11.21 12.95 1.56
C MET A 1 10.14 12.07 2.18
N ASN A 2 9.10 11.70 1.45
CA ASN A 2 8.01 10.89 2.00
C ASN A 2 8.48 9.44 2.16
N ALA A 3 8.26 8.86 3.35
CA ALA A 3 8.68 7.50 3.67
C ALA A 3 7.98 6.47 2.78
N SER A 4 8.67 5.40 2.40
CA SER A 4 8.05 4.31 1.60
C SER A 4 7.21 3.35 2.44
N VAL A 5 7.49 3.29 3.74
CA VAL A 5 6.86 2.42 4.73
C VAL A 5 6.66 3.24 6.01
N LEU A 6 5.54 3.02 6.71
CA LEU A 6 5.22 3.62 8.02
C LEU A 6 4.88 2.49 9.01
N TRP A 7 5.37 2.59 10.25
CA TRP A 7 5.02 1.63 11.28
C TRP A 7 3.60 1.88 11.80
N LEU A 8 2.82 0.82 11.97
CA LEU A 8 1.41 0.95 12.35
C LEU A 8 1.22 1.65 13.71
N HIS A 9 2.18 1.50 14.64
CA HIS A 9 2.14 2.17 15.94
C HIS A 9 2.49 3.66 15.88
N GLU A 10 3.04 4.13 14.75
CA GLU A 10 3.37 5.54 14.49
C GLU A 10 2.27 6.25 13.68
N ILE A 11 1.29 5.52 13.16
CA ILE A 11 0.19 6.05 12.34
C ILE A 11 -0.88 6.66 13.24
N GLY A 12 -1.19 7.94 13.03
CA GLY A 12 -2.34 8.62 13.63
C GLY A 12 -3.40 9.02 12.59
N MET A 13 -4.47 9.68 13.05
CA MET A 13 -5.52 10.20 12.16
C MET A 13 -5.00 11.16 11.07
N ALA A 14 -3.91 11.88 11.34
CA ALA A 14 -3.29 12.81 10.38
C ALA A 14 -2.61 12.09 9.20
N ASP A 15 -2.34 10.78 9.32
CA ASP A 15 -1.64 9.99 8.30
C ASP A 15 -2.60 9.25 7.37
N HIS A 16 -3.91 9.48 7.48
CA HIS A 16 -4.94 8.80 6.69
C HIS A 16 -4.64 8.84 5.19
N ASP A 17 -4.25 10.00 4.65
CA ASP A 17 -3.97 10.18 3.24
C ASP A 17 -2.64 9.52 2.81
N GLN A 18 -1.76 9.20 3.76
CA GLN A 18 -0.48 8.55 3.49
C GLN A 18 -0.58 7.02 3.43
N VAL A 19 -1.57 6.40 4.09
CA VAL A 19 -1.67 4.93 4.20
C VAL A 19 -3.04 4.35 3.85
N GLY A 20 -4.06 5.20 3.70
CA GLY A 20 -5.45 4.83 3.45
C GLY A 20 -6.22 4.40 4.71
N GLY A 21 -7.56 4.41 4.62
CA GLY A 21 -8.45 4.22 5.77
C GLY A 21 -8.27 2.91 6.54
N LYS A 22 -7.93 1.80 5.87
CA LYS A 22 -7.73 0.51 6.57
C LYS A 22 -6.52 0.53 7.50
N ASN A 23 -5.40 1.07 7.04
CA ASN A 23 -4.15 1.14 7.82
C ASN A 23 -4.26 2.19 8.93
N SER A 24 -4.96 3.29 8.66
CA SER A 24 -5.28 4.30 9.68
C SER A 24 -6.14 3.71 10.81
N SER A 25 -7.21 2.98 10.50
CA SER A 25 -8.02 2.29 11.52
C SER A 25 -7.22 1.28 12.33
N LEU A 26 -6.29 0.55 11.70
CA LEU A 26 -5.44 -0.43 12.40
C LEU A 26 -4.45 0.25 13.36
N GLY A 27 -3.83 1.36 12.95
CA GLY A 27 -2.97 2.18 13.82
C GLY A 27 -3.73 2.75 15.01
N GLU A 28 -4.95 3.24 14.79
CA GLU A 28 -5.84 3.72 15.85
C GLU A 28 -6.16 2.61 16.86
N MET A 29 -6.49 1.40 16.39
CA MET A 29 -6.73 0.24 17.26
C MET A 29 -5.49 -0.12 18.09
N ILE A 30 -4.28 -0.07 17.52
CA ILE A 30 -3.05 -0.32 18.28
C ILE A 30 -2.87 0.73 19.37
N ARG A 31 -3.10 2.01 19.07
CA ARG A 31 -2.94 3.11 20.04
C ARG A 31 -3.96 3.04 21.17
N GLU A 32 -5.24 2.89 20.84
CA GLU A 32 -6.34 2.97 21.81
C GLU A 32 -6.53 1.67 22.61
N LEU A 33 -6.35 0.49 21.99
CA LEU A 33 -6.66 -0.78 22.64
C LEU A 33 -5.49 -1.35 23.45
N SER A 34 -4.26 -0.86 23.24
CA SER A 34 -3.10 -1.24 24.06
C SER A 34 -3.31 -0.89 25.53
N ALA A 35 -3.97 0.23 25.83
CA ALA A 35 -4.32 0.63 27.20
C ALA A 35 -5.35 -0.30 27.85
N ALA A 36 -6.18 -0.98 27.05
CA ALA A 36 -7.17 -1.96 27.48
C ALA A 36 -6.62 -3.40 27.56
N GLN A 37 -5.30 -3.59 27.47
CA GLN A 37 -4.62 -4.89 27.43
C GLN A 37 -5.07 -5.82 26.30
N VAL A 38 -5.67 -5.26 25.24
CA VAL A 38 -6.00 -6.01 24.03
C VAL A 38 -4.80 -5.99 23.11
N SER A 39 -4.24 -7.16 22.82
CA SER A 39 -3.08 -7.30 21.94
C SER A 39 -3.51 -7.23 20.47
N VAL A 40 -3.10 -6.16 19.79
CA VAL A 40 -3.21 -6.03 18.33
C VAL A 40 -1.83 -6.29 17.73
N PRO A 41 -1.68 -7.21 16.75
CA PRO A 41 -0.40 -7.46 16.11
C PRO A 41 0.19 -6.19 15.50
N GLY A 42 1.47 -5.93 15.80
CA GLY A 42 2.22 -4.85 15.17
C GLY A 42 2.51 -5.12 13.69
N GLY A 43 3.10 -4.14 13.03
CA GLY A 43 3.45 -4.26 11.62
C GLY A 43 3.74 -2.91 11.00
N TYR A 44 3.78 -2.89 9.67
CA TYR A 44 4.03 -1.70 8.89
C TYR A 44 3.16 -1.66 7.64
N ALA A 45 2.88 -0.46 7.14
CA ALA A 45 2.12 -0.20 5.91
C ALA A 45 3.03 0.44 4.86
N THR A 46 2.82 0.14 3.58
CA THR A 46 3.42 0.92 2.48
C THR A 46 2.66 2.24 2.32
N SER A 47 3.36 3.30 1.88
CA SER A 47 2.74 4.61 1.69
C SER A 47 2.10 4.79 0.32
N ALA A 48 1.10 5.67 0.23
CA ALA A 48 0.51 6.15 -1.02
C ALA A 48 1.60 6.74 -1.94
N ALA A 49 2.52 7.54 -1.40
CA ALA A 49 3.64 8.09 -2.15
C ALA A 49 4.60 7.01 -2.71
N ALA A 50 4.73 5.85 -2.07
CA ALA A 50 5.47 4.73 -2.64
C ALA A 50 4.72 4.08 -3.79
N PHE A 51 3.40 3.94 -3.67
CA PHE A 51 2.54 3.41 -4.73
C PHE A 51 2.51 4.33 -5.96
N GLU A 52 2.39 5.65 -5.78
CA GLU A 52 2.47 6.64 -6.85
C GLU A 52 3.80 6.56 -7.62
N ARG A 53 4.92 6.54 -6.89
CA ARG A 53 6.25 6.36 -7.50
C ARG A 53 6.38 5.04 -8.25
N TYR A 54 5.76 3.98 -7.75
CA TYR A 54 5.74 2.68 -8.41
C TYR A 54 4.94 2.74 -9.73
N LEU A 55 3.77 3.39 -9.75
CA LEU A 55 2.95 3.57 -10.95
C LEU A 55 3.57 4.52 -11.97
N ALA A 56 4.36 5.50 -11.54
CA ALA A 56 5.09 6.39 -12.46
C ALA A 56 6.21 5.65 -13.25
N GLN A 57 6.62 4.46 -12.81
CA GLN A 57 7.62 3.67 -13.53
C GLN A 57 7.11 3.30 -14.92
N GLY A 58 7.89 3.65 -15.95
CA GLY A 58 7.55 3.31 -17.33
C GLY A 58 6.21 3.88 -17.79
N ALA A 59 5.72 4.96 -17.17
CA ALA A 59 4.42 5.57 -17.45
C ALA A 59 3.23 4.60 -17.30
N LEU A 60 3.33 3.66 -16.36
CA LEU A 60 2.27 2.68 -16.10
C LEU A 60 0.95 3.37 -15.68
N ASP A 61 1.03 4.43 -14.88
CA ASP A 61 -0.08 5.33 -14.56
C ASP A 61 -0.81 5.85 -15.80
N GLN A 62 -0.08 6.36 -16.79
CA GLN A 62 -0.64 6.88 -18.05
C GLN A 62 -1.27 5.76 -18.88
N ARG A 63 -0.63 4.59 -18.93
CA ARG A 63 -1.15 3.41 -19.63
C ARG A 63 -2.45 2.91 -19.01
N ILE A 64 -2.54 2.90 -17.68
CA ILE A 64 -3.77 2.56 -16.95
C ILE A 64 -4.85 3.60 -17.25
N ALA A 65 -4.55 4.90 -17.15
CA ALA A 65 -5.51 5.96 -17.44
C ALA A 65 -6.06 5.86 -18.87
N ALA A 66 -5.18 5.64 -19.87
CA ALA A 66 -5.58 5.44 -21.25
C ALA A 66 -6.47 4.21 -21.44
N ARG A 67 -6.24 3.13 -20.68
CA ARG A 67 -7.09 1.92 -20.75
C ARG A 67 -8.49 2.15 -20.17
N LEU A 68 -8.64 3.12 -19.27
CA LEU A 68 -9.87 3.40 -18.55
C LEU A 68 -10.69 4.54 -19.16
N VAL A 69 -10.09 5.43 -19.97
CA VAL A 69 -10.70 6.70 -20.42
C VAL A 69 -12.08 6.53 -21.07
N ASP A 70 -12.25 5.51 -21.92
CA ASP A 70 -13.48 5.23 -22.65
C ASP A 70 -14.18 3.95 -22.18
N LEU A 71 -13.78 3.42 -21.01
CA LEU A 71 -14.35 2.17 -20.50
C LEU A 71 -15.77 2.40 -19.98
N ASN A 72 -16.76 1.78 -20.63
CA ASN A 72 -18.10 1.66 -20.05
C ASN A 72 -18.09 0.69 -18.87
N VAL A 73 -18.28 1.21 -17.65
CA VAL A 73 -18.28 0.41 -16.42
C VAL A 73 -19.55 -0.44 -16.23
N ASP A 74 -20.63 -0.11 -16.94
CA ASP A 74 -21.87 -0.92 -16.93
C ASP A 74 -21.76 -2.16 -17.83
N ASP A 75 -20.79 -2.18 -18.75
CA ASP A 75 -20.40 -3.39 -19.47
C ASP A 75 -19.45 -4.23 -18.59
N THR A 76 -20.04 -5.19 -17.88
CA THR A 76 -19.33 -6.06 -16.94
C THR A 76 -18.24 -6.91 -17.61
N HIS A 77 -18.40 -7.26 -18.89
CA HIS A 77 -17.39 -8.01 -19.63
C HIS A 77 -16.19 -7.12 -19.98
N ALA A 78 -16.45 -5.92 -20.50
CA ALA A 78 -15.40 -4.94 -20.79
C ALA A 78 -14.64 -4.53 -19.53
N LEU A 79 -15.36 -4.33 -18.41
CA LEU A 79 -14.79 -4.02 -17.10
C LEU A 79 -13.89 -5.14 -16.59
N ALA A 80 -14.34 -6.39 -16.66
CA ALA A 80 -13.55 -7.54 -16.23
C ALA A 80 -12.27 -7.70 -17.05
N ALA A 81 -12.35 -7.50 -18.37
CA ALA A 81 -11.20 -7.55 -19.27
C ALA A 81 -10.19 -6.44 -18.96
N ALA A 82 -10.65 -5.19 -18.79
CA ALA A 82 -9.80 -4.05 -18.43
C ALA A 82 -9.08 -4.29 -17.09
N GLY A 83 -9.82 -4.76 -16.09
CA GLY A 83 -9.25 -5.06 -14.77
C GLY A 83 -8.21 -6.17 -14.82
N ALA A 84 -8.43 -7.22 -15.61
CA ALA A 84 -7.47 -8.31 -15.77
C ALA A 84 -6.16 -7.82 -16.43
N GLU A 85 -6.28 -7.00 -17.47
CA GLU A 85 -5.15 -6.41 -18.18
C GLU A 85 -4.33 -5.46 -17.28
N ILE A 86 -4.99 -4.55 -16.56
CA ILE A 86 -4.31 -3.64 -15.63
C ILE A 86 -3.60 -4.40 -14.51
N ARG A 87 -4.25 -5.42 -13.93
CA ARG A 87 -3.60 -6.29 -12.92
C ARG A 87 -2.37 -7.00 -13.48
N ALA A 88 -2.42 -7.47 -14.73
CA ALA A 88 -1.26 -8.09 -15.37
C ALA A 88 -0.09 -7.11 -15.52
N TRP A 89 -0.35 -5.86 -15.89
CA TRP A 89 0.71 -4.83 -15.99
C TRP A 89 1.34 -4.51 -14.64
N ILE A 90 0.53 -4.36 -13.59
CA ILE A 90 1.00 -4.18 -12.22
C ILE A 90 1.87 -5.37 -11.81
N MET A 91 1.39 -6.61 -11.95
CA MET A 91 2.15 -7.79 -11.57
C MET A 91 3.46 -7.98 -12.35
N ALA A 92 3.53 -7.51 -13.59
CA ALA A 92 4.74 -7.55 -14.42
C ALA A 92 5.73 -6.42 -14.10
N THR A 93 5.30 -5.36 -13.42
CA THR A 93 6.15 -4.21 -13.10
C THR A 93 6.88 -4.46 -11.78
N PRO A 94 8.23 -4.45 -11.77
CA PRO A 94 8.99 -4.66 -10.55
C PRO A 94 8.76 -3.52 -9.55
N LEU A 95 8.91 -3.85 -8.26
CA LEU A 95 8.94 -2.82 -7.22
C LEU A 95 10.13 -1.87 -7.45
N THR A 96 9.97 -0.61 -7.08
CA THR A 96 11.11 0.33 -7.06
C THR A 96 12.16 -0.18 -6.05
N ALA A 97 13.45 -0.01 -6.36
CA ALA A 97 14.53 -0.42 -5.46
C ALA A 97 14.38 0.19 -4.04
N THR A 98 13.91 1.44 -3.96
CA THR A 98 13.64 2.12 -2.69
C THR A 98 12.51 1.46 -1.91
N LEU A 99 11.40 1.08 -2.56
CA LEU A 99 10.29 0.41 -1.90
C LEU A 99 10.68 -1.01 -1.46
N GLU A 100 11.34 -1.77 -2.34
CA GLU A 100 11.80 -3.12 -2.00
C GLU A 100 12.76 -3.12 -0.80
N SER A 101 13.75 -2.23 -0.80
CA SER A 101 14.71 -2.10 0.30
C SER A 101 14.00 -1.74 1.62
N ALA A 102 13.04 -0.81 1.58
CA ALA A 102 12.27 -0.40 2.75
C ALA A 102 11.42 -1.56 3.32
N ILE A 103 10.73 -2.32 2.46
CA ILE A 103 9.95 -3.49 2.87
C ILE A 103 10.87 -4.55 3.50
N ARG A 104 12.00 -4.88 2.87
CA ARG A 104 12.95 -5.86 3.41
C ARG A 104 13.52 -5.43 4.76
N ALA A 105 13.85 -4.15 4.92
CA ALA A 105 14.35 -3.61 6.17
C ALA A 105 13.28 -3.68 7.28
N ALA A 106 12.05 -3.24 6.98
CA ALA A 106 10.93 -3.28 7.92
C ALA A 106 10.58 -4.73 8.31
N TYR A 107 10.56 -5.66 7.35
CA TYR A 107 10.34 -7.09 7.61
C TYR A 107 11.40 -7.66 8.56
N ARG A 108 12.70 -7.43 8.29
CA ARG A 108 13.77 -7.91 9.18
C ARG A 108 13.62 -7.38 10.60
N LYS A 109 13.24 -6.11 10.76
CA LYS A 109 12.98 -5.51 12.07
C LYS A 109 11.78 -6.17 12.76
N LEU A 110 10.68 -6.36 12.04
CA LEU A 110 9.47 -7.00 12.57
C LEU A 110 9.75 -8.44 13.04
N SER A 111 10.50 -9.22 12.26
CA SER A 111 10.90 -10.59 12.64
C SER A 111 11.74 -10.60 13.92
N ALA A 112 12.78 -9.75 13.98
CA ALA A 112 13.64 -9.64 15.15
C ALA A 112 12.87 -9.24 16.42
N ASP A 113 11.95 -8.28 16.31
CA ASP A 113 11.11 -7.81 17.42
C ASP A 113 10.08 -8.87 17.86
N SER A 114 9.72 -9.81 16.97
CA SER A 114 8.77 -10.90 17.23
C SER A 114 9.45 -12.19 17.73
N GLY A 115 10.79 -12.18 17.90
CA GLY A 115 11.55 -13.34 18.36
C GLY A 115 11.69 -14.48 17.34
N GLN A 116 11.57 -14.20 16.03
CA GLN A 116 11.78 -15.15 14.93
C GLN A 116 12.92 -14.72 14.02
#